data_AF-A0A742LJQ1-F1
#
_entry.id   AF-A0A742LJQ1-F1
#
_cell.length_a   1.000
_cell.length_b   1.000
_cell.length_c   1.000
_cell.angle_alpha   90.00
_cell.angle_beta   90.00
_cell.angle_gamma   90.00
#
_symmetry.space_group_name_H-M   'P 1'
#
loop_
_entity.id
_entity.type
_entity.pdbx_description
1 polymer ?
#
loop_
_entity_poly.entity_id
_entity_poly.type
_entity_poly.pdbx_seq_one_letter_code
_entity_poly.pdbx_strand_id
1 'polypeptide(L)'
;MEKKCFDSDLSSLTKEQLIDEITELRNAIRKHKSCTGHDLCWFQPELWSLLPEQSNEDIEVPDWPQFMRGCIRYRESLDTQNPDVLR
;
A
#
# COMPACT_ATOMS: atom_id res chain seq x y z
N MET A 1 -13.01 21.94 -5.96
CA MET A 1 -11.76 21.27 -5.58
C MET A 1 -11.04 20.91 -6.86
N GLU A 2 -9.87 21.49 -7.11
CA GLU A 2 -9.01 21.02 -8.19
C GLU A 2 -8.64 19.56 -7.93
N LYS A 3 -8.74 18.75 -8.97
CA LYS A 3 -8.34 17.34 -8.92
C LYS A 3 -6.82 17.32 -8.87
N LYS A 4 -6.24 17.06 -7.70
CA LYS A 4 -4.79 16.86 -7.54
C LYS A 4 -4.38 15.73 -8.49
N CYS A 5 -3.54 16.03 -9.45
CA CYS A 5 -2.95 15.05 -10.35
C CYS A 5 -1.74 14.47 -9.63
N PHE A 6 -1.93 13.36 -8.93
CA PHE A 6 -0.90 12.65 -8.17
C PHE A 6 0.28 12.29 -9.10
N ASP A 7 -0.01 11.74 -10.28
CA ASP A 7 0.98 11.28 -11.26
C ASP A 7 1.56 12.39 -12.18
N SER A 8 1.65 13.63 -11.69
CA SER A 8 2.13 14.76 -12.51
C SER A 8 3.64 14.67 -12.85
N ASP A 9 4.42 14.01 -11.99
CA ASP A 9 5.83 13.71 -12.17
C ASP A 9 6.09 12.84 -13.41
N LEU A 10 5.19 11.89 -13.71
CA LEU A 10 5.29 10.98 -14.86
C LEU A 10 5.29 11.72 -16.21
N SER A 11 4.71 12.93 -16.27
CA SER A 11 4.58 13.69 -17.52
C SER A 11 5.91 14.16 -18.12
N SER A 12 6.96 14.21 -17.30
CA SER A 12 8.30 14.65 -17.69
C SER A 12 9.24 13.52 -18.12
N LEU A 13 8.82 12.26 -17.92
CA LEU A 13 9.65 11.09 -18.10
C LEU A 13 9.66 10.60 -19.56
N THR A 14 10.80 10.10 -20.01
CA THR A 14 10.87 9.35 -21.27
C THR A 14 10.16 8.00 -21.14
N LYS A 15 9.90 7.35 -22.28
CA LYS A 15 9.31 6.01 -22.28
C LYS A 15 10.15 5.00 -21.49
N GLU A 16 11.46 5.07 -21.61
CA GLU A 16 12.40 4.18 -20.89
C GLU A 16 12.29 4.43 -19.38
N GLN A 17 12.28 5.70 -18.95
CA GLN A 17 12.12 6.07 -17.55
C GLN A 17 10.76 5.63 -16.99
N LEU A 18 9.67 5.74 -17.77
CA LEU A 18 8.36 5.23 -17.37
C LEU A 18 8.34 3.71 -17.19
N ILE A 19 9.09 2.97 -18.02
CA ILE A 19 9.22 1.52 -17.90
C ILE A 19 10.00 1.15 -16.63
N ASP A 20 11.05 1.90 -16.32
CA ASP A 20 11.82 1.69 -15.10
C ASP A 20 10.95 1.97 -13.86
N GLU A 21 10.25 3.12 -13.84
CA GLU A 21 9.35 3.54 -12.76
C GLU A 21 8.25 2.50 -12.48
N ILE A 22 7.52 2.08 -13.53
CA ILE A 22 6.45 1.08 -13.36
C ILE A 22 7.02 -0.29 -12.94
N THR A 23 8.25 -0.61 -13.34
CA THR A 23 8.90 -1.86 -12.95
C THR A 23 9.22 -1.85 -11.46
N GLU A 24 9.79 -0.75 -10.96
CA GLU A 24 10.09 -0.55 -9.54
C GLU A 24 8.81 -0.64 -8.68
N LEU A 25 7.78 0.15 -9.02
CA LEU A 25 6.50 0.15 -8.31
C LEU A 25 5.87 -1.26 -8.28
N ARG A 26 5.87 -1.98 -9.40
CA ARG A 26 5.33 -3.34 -9.46
C ARG A 26 6.16 -4.33 -8.63
N ASN A 27 7.47 -4.17 -8.58
CA ASN A 27 8.33 -5.02 -7.77
C ASN A 27 8.08 -4.82 -6.28
N ALA A 28 7.89 -3.58 -5.84
CA ALA A 28 7.53 -3.27 -4.46
C ALA A 28 6.17 -3.85 -4.07
N ILE A 29 5.14 -3.71 -4.92
CA ILE A 29 3.83 -4.33 -4.70
C ILE A 29 3.95 -5.86 -4.61
N ARG A 30 4.73 -6.49 -5.50
CA ARG A 30 4.94 -7.95 -5.45
C ARG A 30 5.65 -8.38 -4.16
N LYS A 31 6.67 -7.64 -3.74
CA LYS A 31 7.40 -7.89 -2.49
C LYS A 31 6.45 -7.84 -1.30
N HIS A 32 5.67 -6.78 -1.17
CA HIS A 32 4.68 -6.66 -0.09
C HIS A 32 3.60 -7.75 -0.16
N LYS A 33 3.11 -8.09 -1.36
CA LYS A 33 2.13 -9.18 -1.54
C LYS A 33 2.66 -10.53 -1.06
N SER A 34 3.97 -10.77 -1.14
CA SER A 34 4.61 -12.01 -0.68
C SER A 34 4.99 -12.02 0.80
N CYS A 35 4.74 -10.93 1.54
CA CYS A 35 5.01 -10.85 2.97
C CYS A 35 4.08 -11.77 3.79
N THR A 36 4.49 -12.07 5.02
CA THR A 36 3.74 -12.95 5.94
C THR A 36 3.73 -12.37 7.35
N GLY A 37 2.80 -12.83 8.19
CA GLY A 37 2.73 -12.39 9.59
C GLY A 37 2.52 -10.88 9.73
N HIS A 38 3.34 -10.23 10.56
CA HIS A 38 3.26 -8.79 10.79
C HIS A 38 3.60 -7.95 9.56
N ASP A 39 4.30 -8.53 8.58
CA ASP A 39 4.66 -7.82 7.35
C ASP A 39 3.45 -7.67 6.39
N LEU A 40 2.29 -8.24 6.73
CA LEU A 40 1.00 -7.94 6.09
C LEU A 40 0.33 -6.65 6.61
N CYS A 41 0.93 -5.99 7.60
CA CYS A 41 0.38 -4.77 8.19
C CYS A 41 0.34 -3.62 7.16
N TRP A 42 -0.62 -2.71 7.35
CA TRP A 42 -0.79 -1.50 6.53
C TRP A 42 0.42 -0.55 6.58
N PHE A 43 1.22 -0.63 7.65
CA PHE A 43 2.40 0.20 7.83
C PHE A 43 3.59 -0.38 7.07
N GLN A 44 3.79 0.08 5.83
CA GLN A 44 4.85 -0.35 4.91
C GLN A 44 5.63 0.88 4.42
N PRO A 45 6.46 1.50 5.28
CA PRO A 45 7.11 2.77 4.95
C PRO A 45 7.95 2.69 3.67
N GLU A 46 8.60 1.55 3.38
CA GLU A 46 9.40 1.35 2.17
C GLU A 46 8.54 1.28 0.90
N LEU A 47 7.34 0.71 0.97
CA LEU A 47 6.41 0.68 -0.16
C LEU A 47 5.88 2.08 -0.45
N TRP A 48 5.46 2.79 0.61
CA TRP A 48 4.87 4.11 0.49
C TRP A 48 5.90 5.19 0.12
N SER A 49 7.17 5.01 0.48
CA SER A 49 8.25 5.95 0.13
C SER A 49 8.59 6.00 -1.37
N LEU A 50 8.08 5.06 -2.17
CA LEU A 50 8.26 5.06 -3.61
C LEU A 50 7.36 6.09 -4.32
N LEU A 51 6.33 6.58 -3.64
CA LEU A 51 5.46 7.60 -4.18
C LEU A 51 6.08 8.99 -3.97
N PRO A 52 6.06 9.87 -4.99
CA PRO A 52 6.69 11.19 -4.92
C PRO A 52 5.96 12.14 -3.96
N GLU A 53 4.70 11.86 -3.61
CA GLU A 53 3.93 12.71 -2.72
C GLU A 53 4.32 12.53 -1.26
N GLN A 54 4.79 13.62 -0.66
CA GLN A 54 4.91 13.69 0.77
C GLN A 54 3.52 13.96 1.37
N SER A 55 2.99 12.95 2.07
CA SER A 55 1.81 13.12 2.92
C SER A 55 2.17 13.96 4.15
N ASN A 56 2.01 15.28 4.03
CA ASN A 56 2.09 16.22 5.15
C ASN A 56 0.74 16.39 5.87
N GLU A 57 -0.24 15.56 5.55
CA GLU A 57 -1.55 15.58 6.21
C GLU A 57 -1.46 14.83 7.54
N ASP A 58 -2.01 15.44 8.60
CA ASP A 58 -2.13 14.80 9.89
C ASP A 58 -2.92 13.49 9.73
N ILE A 59 -2.32 12.38 10.16
CA ILE A 59 -2.97 11.07 10.05
C ILE A 59 -4.16 11.03 11.01
N GLU A 60 -5.38 11.08 10.47
CA GLU A 60 -6.59 10.80 11.23
C GLU A 60 -6.74 9.29 11.42
N VAL A 61 -6.57 8.83 12.66
CA VAL A 61 -6.82 7.44 13.04
C VAL A 61 -8.17 7.37 13.76
N PRO A 62 -9.09 6.48 13.34
CA PRO A 62 -10.36 6.29 14.05
C PRO A 62 -10.15 5.87 15.51
N ASP A 63 -11.17 6.06 16.34
CA ASP A 63 -11.18 5.52 17.70
C ASP A 63 -10.90 4.01 17.69
N TRP A 64 -10.21 3.53 18.73
CA TRP A 64 -9.75 2.15 18.83
C TRP A 64 -10.82 1.09 18.47
N PRO A 65 -12.07 1.16 18.97
CA PRO A 65 -13.08 0.17 18.62
C PRO A 65 -13.48 0.20 17.14
N GLN A 66 -13.37 1.36 16.48
CA GLN A 66 -13.62 1.49 15.04
C GLN A 66 -12.46 0.95 14.22
N PHE A 67 -11.24 1.27 14.60
CA PHE A 67 -10.03 0.76 13.98
C PHE A 67 -10.01 -0.78 13.98
N MET A 68 -10.25 -1.39 15.14
CA MET A 68 -10.18 -2.85 15.32
C MET A 68 -11.19 -3.63 14.46
N ARG A 69 -12.35 -3.03 14.10
CA ARG A 69 -13.30 -3.68 13.17
C ARG A 69 -12.68 -3.93 11.80
N GLY A 70 -11.82 -3.03 11.32
CA GLY A 70 -11.09 -3.22 10.07
C GLY A 70 -10.10 -4.37 10.16
N CYS A 71 -9.32 -4.44 11.24
CA CYS A 71 -8.37 -5.53 11.48
C CYS A 71 -9.06 -6.90 11.54
N ILE A 72 -10.21 -7.00 12.21
CA ILE A 72 -10.99 -8.24 12.29
C ILE A 72 -11.48 -8.67 10.90
N ARG A 73 -12.09 -7.75 10.14
CA ARG A 73 -12.55 -8.05 8.76
C ARG A 73 -11.40 -8.49 7.86
N TYR A 74 -10.24 -7.86 7.98
CA TYR A 74 -9.07 -8.26 7.22
C TYR A 74 -8.63 -9.68 7.60
N ARG A 75 -8.56 -10.00 8.90
CA ARG A 75 -8.26 -11.35 9.38
C ARG A 75 -9.24 -12.40 8.86
N GLU A 76 -10.54 -12.15 8.95
CA GLU A 76 -11.59 -13.04 8.42
C GLU A 76 -11.44 -13.28 6.91
N SER A 77 -11.03 -12.25 6.16
CA SER A 77 -10.77 -12.38 4.73
C SER A 77 -9.58 -13.30 4.44
N LEU A 78 -8.55 -13.31 5.30
CA LEU A 78 -7.39 -14.18 5.15
C LEU A 78 -7.76 -15.63 5.43
N ASP A 79 -8.56 -15.87 6.48
CA ASP A 79 -9.07 -17.20 6.80
C ASP A 79 -9.97 -17.74 5.67
N THR A 80 -10.75 -16.87 5.00
CA THR A 80 -11.57 -17.25 3.84
C THR A 80 -10.73 -17.57 2.60
N GLN A 81 -9.72 -16.74 2.31
CA GLN A 81 -8.85 -16.91 1.14
C GLN A 81 -7.88 -18.09 1.30
N ASN A 82 -7.54 -18.45 2.53
CA ASN A 82 -6.52 -19.44 2.85
C ASN A 82 -7.02 -20.40 3.93
N PRO A 83 -8.05 -21.23 3.65
CA PRO A 83 -8.69 -22.06 4.66
C PRO A 83 -7.77 -23.13 5.27
N ASP A 84 -6.72 -23.51 4.55
CA ASP A 84 -5.79 -24.59 4.92
C ASP A 84 -4.48 -24.09 5.56
N VAL A 85 -4.34 -22.78 5.82
CA VAL A 85 -3.13 -22.23 6.44
C VAL A 85 -3.07 -22.55 7.94
N LEU A 86 -1.89 -23.00 8.38
CA LEU A 86 -1.57 -23.21 9.81
C LEU A 86 -1.71 -21.90 10.58
N ARG A 87 -2.48 -21.95 11.68
CA ARG A 87 -2.81 -20.80 12.52
C ARG A 87 -1.75 -20.52 13.56
#